data_AF-A0A529ANM7-F1
#
_entry.id   AF-A0A529ANM7-F1
#
_cell.length_a   1.000
_cell.length_b   1.000
_cell.length_c   1.000
_cell.angle_alpha   90.00
_cell.angle_beta   90.00
_cell.angle_gamma   90.00
#
_symmetry.space_group_name_H-M   'P 1'
#
loop_
_entity.id
_entity.type
_entity.pdbx_description
1 polymer ?
#
loop_
_entity_poly.entity_id
_entity_poly.type
_entity_poly.pdbx_seq_one_letter_code
_entity_poly.pdbx_strand_id
1 'polypeptide(L)'
;AYGIDLIAEHIKLVTGEEWNLHRRHLQTAAARFLIPGHDGILDWIRGDSRAAALPGVDEVKLYVEANTPIVRKGDYRDLIGHVIAASPNCAETEAILQRAVDLIHWSIKPFPTPNW
;
A
#
# COMPACT_ATOMS: atom_id res chain seq x y z
N ALA A 1 -4.00 -5.33 14.61
CA ALA A 1 -3.19 -4.13 14.92
C ALA A 1 -3.11 -3.96 16.44
N TYR A 2 -1.92 -4.16 17.03
CA TYR A 2 -1.73 -4.12 18.48
C TYR A 2 -1.16 -2.79 19.00
N GLY A 3 -0.95 -1.80 18.13
CA GLY A 3 -0.33 -0.51 18.50
C GLY A 3 1.15 -0.63 18.86
N ILE A 4 1.85 -1.58 18.22
CA ILE A 4 3.27 -1.86 18.45
C ILE A 4 4.03 -1.48 17.19
N ASP A 5 5.07 -0.66 17.33
CA ASP A 5 6.05 -0.41 16.27
C ASP A 5 7.01 -1.61 16.20
N LEU A 6 6.65 -2.60 15.40
CA LEU A 6 7.42 -3.84 15.30
C LEU A 6 8.85 -3.62 14.79
N ILE A 7 9.10 -2.58 13.99
CA ILE A 7 10.43 -2.30 13.46
C ILE A 7 11.32 -1.77 14.59
N ALA A 8 10.85 -0.73 15.30
CA ALA A 8 11.61 -0.16 16.41
C ALA A 8 11.85 -1.21 17.51
N GLU A 9 10.83 -1.97 17.89
CA GLU A 9 10.96 -3.00 18.94
C GLU A 9 11.87 -4.16 18.50
N HIS A 10 11.88 -4.53 17.22
CA HIS A 10 12.81 -5.54 16.71
C HIS A 10 14.26 -5.02 16.71
N ILE A 11 14.49 -3.76 16.33
CA ILE A 11 15.84 -3.14 16.37
C ILE A 11 16.38 -3.15 17.79
N LYS A 12 15.57 -2.75 18.79
CA LYS A 12 15.95 -2.80 20.20
C LYS A 12 16.32 -4.21 20.64
N LEU A 13 15.48 -5.18 20.30
CA LEU A 13 15.73 -6.59 20.60
C LEU A 13 17.09 -7.09 20.06
N VAL A 14 17.42 -6.79 18.80
CA VAL A 14 18.67 -7.29 18.18
C VAL A 14 19.92 -6.51 18.59
N THR A 15 19.76 -5.27 19.06
CA THR A 15 20.85 -4.44 19.58
C THR A 15 21.09 -4.62 21.08
N GLY A 16 20.21 -5.36 21.77
CA GLY A 16 20.30 -5.61 23.22
C GLY A 16 19.71 -4.48 24.07
N GLU A 17 18.97 -3.56 23.47
CA GLU A 17 18.20 -2.54 24.17
C GLU A 17 16.91 -3.13 24.79
N GLU A 18 16.36 -2.45 25.79
CA GLU A 18 15.08 -2.82 26.38
C GLU A 18 13.93 -2.59 25.38
N TRP A 19 13.09 -3.60 25.18
CA TRP A 19 11.97 -3.59 24.23
C TRP A 19 10.64 -3.90 24.93
N ASN A 20 9.52 -3.47 24.33
CA ASN A 20 8.18 -3.62 24.89
C ASN A 20 7.15 -4.02 23.82
N LEU A 21 6.69 -5.28 23.87
CA LEU A 21 5.62 -5.81 23.01
C LEU A 21 4.24 -5.86 23.69
N HIS A 22 4.01 -5.04 24.72
CA HIS A 22 2.70 -4.97 25.36
C HIS A 22 1.64 -4.44 24.39
N ARG A 23 0.56 -5.19 24.22
CA ARG A 23 -0.54 -4.84 23.30
C ARG A 23 -1.30 -3.64 23.83
N ARG A 24 -1.52 -2.62 22.99
CA ARG A 24 -2.26 -1.40 23.33
C ARG A 24 -3.66 -1.34 22.73
N HIS A 25 -3.88 -2.07 21.64
CA HIS A 25 -5.15 -2.11 20.91
C HIS A 25 -5.55 -3.53 20.57
N LEU A 26 -6.84 -3.74 20.30
CA LEU A 26 -7.36 -4.99 19.73
C LEU A 26 -8.18 -4.64 18.48
N GLN A 27 -7.47 -4.39 17.39
CA GLN A 27 -8.05 -4.04 16.09
C GLN A 27 -7.65 -5.07 15.02
N THR A 28 -8.39 -5.09 13.91
CA THR A 28 -8.03 -5.77 12.68
C THR A 28 -7.32 -4.79 11.74
N ALA A 29 -6.11 -5.13 11.30
CA ALA A 29 -5.43 -4.41 10.22
C ALA A 29 -5.34 -5.32 8.99
N ALA A 30 -5.47 -4.72 7.81
CA ALA A 30 -5.27 -5.39 6.54
C ALA A 30 -4.64 -4.43 5.52
N ALA A 31 -4.03 -4.99 4.50
CA ALA A 31 -3.43 -4.25 3.39
C ALA A 31 -4.13 -4.63 2.07
N ARG A 32 -4.31 -3.66 1.18
CA ARG A 32 -4.61 -3.87 -0.24
C ARG A 32 -3.41 -3.45 -1.07
N PHE A 33 -2.88 -4.39 -1.84
CA PHE A 33 -1.82 -4.11 -2.80
C PHE A 33 -2.40 -3.66 -4.14
N LEU A 34 -1.77 -2.66 -4.75
CA LEU A 34 -2.16 -2.10 -6.04
C LEU A 34 -1.32 -2.76 -7.13
N ILE A 35 -1.98 -3.47 -8.04
CA ILE A 35 -1.34 -4.21 -9.15
C ILE A 35 -1.85 -3.61 -10.48
N PRO A 36 -0.97 -3.23 -11.40
CA PRO A 36 -1.37 -2.71 -12.70
C PRO A 36 -1.98 -3.82 -13.57
N GLY A 37 -3.00 -3.48 -14.36
CA GLY A 37 -3.70 -4.45 -15.22
C GLY A 37 -2.88 -4.90 -16.44
N HIS A 38 -1.94 -4.08 -16.89
CA HIS A 38 -1.19 -4.29 -18.13
C HIS A 38 0.17 -3.59 -18.09
N ASP A 39 1.03 -3.98 -19.03
CA ASP A 39 2.37 -3.44 -19.21
C ASP A 39 2.32 -2.12 -20.00
N GLY A 40 3.31 -1.26 -19.79
CA GLY A 40 3.42 0.02 -20.50
C GLY A 40 4.15 1.10 -19.71
N ILE A 41 3.90 2.35 -20.04
CA ILE A 41 4.44 3.51 -19.32
C ILE A 41 3.32 4.09 -18.46
N LEU A 42 3.56 4.22 -17.15
CA LEU A 42 2.63 4.88 -16.24
C LEU A 42 2.46 6.34 -16.64
N ASP A 43 1.28 6.72 -17.13
CA ASP A 43 1.01 8.10 -17.55
C ASP A 43 0.77 9.00 -16.34
N TRP A 44 -0.09 8.54 -15.43
CA TRP A 44 -0.38 9.21 -14.17
C TRP A 44 -0.95 8.22 -13.16
N ILE A 45 -0.79 8.58 -11.88
CA ILE A 45 -1.46 7.97 -10.73
C ILE A 45 -1.90 9.10 -9.80
N ARG A 46 -3.14 9.05 -9.30
CA ARG A 46 -3.74 10.11 -8.48
C ARG A 46 -4.74 9.52 -7.48
N GLY A 47 -5.04 10.31 -6.45
CA GLY A 47 -6.08 10.00 -5.46
C GLY A 47 -5.54 9.41 -4.16
N ASP A 48 -4.24 9.12 -4.12
CA ASP A 48 -3.44 8.73 -2.96
C ASP A 48 -3.67 9.66 -1.75
N SER A 49 -3.61 10.98 -1.94
CA SER A 49 -3.81 11.94 -0.85
C SER A 49 -5.24 11.92 -0.29
N ARG A 50 -6.24 11.63 -1.14
CA ARG A 50 -7.64 11.51 -0.70
C ARG A 50 -7.87 10.18 0.02
N ALA A 51 -7.28 9.10 -0.49
CA ALA A 51 -7.32 7.79 0.15
C ALA A 51 -6.64 7.84 1.53
N ALA A 52 -5.48 8.49 1.65
CA ALA A 52 -4.75 8.66 2.91
C ALA A 52 -5.53 9.48 3.95
N ALA A 53 -6.39 10.40 3.50
CA ALA A 53 -7.22 11.21 4.38
C ALA A 53 -8.48 10.48 4.91
N LEU A 54 -8.78 9.26 4.44
CA LEU A 54 -9.94 8.52 4.92
C LEU A 54 -9.74 8.03 6.35
N PRO A 55 -10.73 8.21 7.25
CA PRO A 55 -10.68 7.65 8.59
C PRO A 55 -10.45 6.13 8.57
N GLY A 56 -9.49 5.67 9.38
CA GLY A 56 -9.11 4.26 9.49
C GLY A 56 -8.08 3.79 8.46
N VAL A 57 -7.66 4.64 7.52
CA VAL A 57 -6.47 4.40 6.69
C VAL A 57 -5.24 4.82 7.49
N ASP A 58 -4.28 3.90 7.60
CA ASP A 58 -3.03 4.09 8.34
C ASP A 58 -1.90 4.50 7.41
N GLU A 59 -1.84 3.89 6.21
CA GLU A 59 -0.81 4.20 5.22
C GLU A 59 -1.36 4.09 3.80
N VAL A 60 -0.98 5.03 2.95
CA VAL A 60 -1.03 4.89 1.49
C VAL A 60 0.36 5.18 0.97
N LYS A 61 0.93 4.24 0.22
CA LYS A 61 2.26 4.38 -0.35
C LYS A 61 2.26 3.98 -1.80
N LEU A 62 2.76 4.86 -2.65
CA LEU A 62 3.03 4.58 -4.05
C LEU A 62 4.52 4.30 -4.22
N TYR A 63 4.86 3.30 -5.04
CA TYR A 63 6.24 2.87 -5.30
C TYR A 63 6.79 3.36 -6.63
N VAL A 64 5.92 3.94 -7.44
CA VAL A 64 6.20 4.37 -8.80
C VAL A 64 5.70 5.80 -8.99
N GLU A 65 6.33 6.50 -9.93
CA GLU A 65 5.94 7.85 -10.32
C GLU A 65 5.54 7.88 -11.80
N ALA A 66 4.93 8.96 -12.25
CA ALA A 66 4.61 9.16 -13.67
C ALA A 66 5.86 8.97 -14.54
N ASN A 67 5.67 8.43 -15.75
CA ASN A 67 6.67 8.00 -16.72
C ASN A 67 7.49 6.75 -16.33
N THR A 68 7.17 6.07 -15.22
CA THR A 68 7.81 4.79 -14.87
C THR A 68 7.39 3.69 -15.86
N PRO A 69 8.34 2.96 -16.47
CA PRO A 69 8.05 1.75 -17.23
C PRO A 69 7.57 0.61 -16.31
N ILE A 70 6.42 0.02 -16.63
CA ILE A 70 5.83 -1.13 -15.94
C ILE A 70 5.91 -2.35 -16.84
N VAL A 71 6.64 -3.37 -16.39
CA VAL A 71 6.74 -4.68 -17.05
C VAL A 71 6.47 -5.74 -16.00
N ARG A 72 5.28 -6.36 -16.06
CA ARG A 72 4.87 -7.33 -15.05
C ARG A 72 5.61 -8.65 -15.24
N LYS A 73 6.05 -9.25 -14.14
CA LYS A 73 6.73 -10.55 -14.08
C LYS A 73 5.87 -11.66 -13.51
N GLY A 74 4.69 -11.32 -12.99
CA GLY A 74 3.84 -12.23 -12.23
C GLY A 74 4.37 -12.51 -10.82
N ASP A 75 5.26 -11.65 -10.30
CA ASP A 75 5.82 -11.78 -8.96
C ASP A 75 5.43 -10.61 -8.06
N TYR A 76 5.76 -10.69 -6.77
CA TYR A 76 5.36 -9.71 -5.77
C TYR A 76 5.94 -8.30 -5.98
N ARG A 77 6.85 -8.10 -6.94
CA ARG A 77 7.45 -6.80 -7.26
C ARG A 77 6.67 -6.04 -8.33
N ASP A 78 5.61 -6.62 -8.88
CA ASP A 78 4.71 -5.94 -9.83
C ASP A 78 3.80 -4.89 -9.17
N LEU A 79 3.99 -4.62 -7.87
CA LEU A 79 3.21 -3.67 -7.10
C LEU A 79 3.56 -2.23 -7.46
N ILE A 80 2.54 -1.40 -7.65
CA ILE A 80 2.70 0.05 -7.84
C ILE A 80 2.43 0.84 -6.56
N GLY A 81 1.91 0.18 -5.53
CA GLY A 81 1.68 0.76 -4.22
C GLY A 81 0.83 -0.13 -3.34
N HIS A 82 0.43 0.40 -2.18
CA HIS A 82 -0.51 -0.25 -1.27
C HIS A 82 -1.30 0.75 -0.43
N VAL A 83 -2.34 0.23 0.19
CA VAL A 83 -3.15 0.88 1.22
C VAL A 83 -3.20 -0.04 2.44
N ILE A 84 -2.95 0.49 3.63
CA ILE A 84 -3.14 -0.21 4.91
C ILE A 84 -4.27 0.50 5.67
N ALA A 85 -5.19 -0.30 6.21
CA ALA A 85 -6.24 0.21 7.08
C ALA A 85 -6.35 -0.63 8.35
N ALA A 86 -6.83 0.00 9.42
CA ALA A 86 -7.11 -0.65 10.68
C ALA A 86 -8.45 -0.19 11.26
N SER A 87 -9.22 -1.13 11.81
CA SER A 87 -10.49 -0.86 12.47
C SER A 87 -10.79 -1.95 13.53
N PRO A 88 -11.84 -1.80 14.36
CA PRO A 88 -12.19 -2.78 15.37
C PRO A 88 -12.53 -4.19 14.84
N ASN A 89 -12.92 -4.36 13.57
CA ASN A 89 -13.33 -5.66 13.03
C ASN A 89 -12.96 -5.84 11.54
N CYS A 90 -13.02 -7.08 11.05
CA CYS A 90 -12.60 -7.40 9.69
C CYS A 90 -13.44 -6.73 8.60
N ALA A 91 -14.77 -6.76 8.74
CA ALA A 91 -15.69 -6.23 7.73
C ALA A 91 -15.53 -4.71 7.55
N GLU A 92 -15.35 -3.98 8.65
CA GLU A 92 -15.11 -2.54 8.61
C GLU A 92 -13.74 -2.21 7.99
N THR A 93 -12.68 -2.96 8.33
CA THR A 93 -11.36 -2.79 7.71
C THR A 93 -11.42 -3.04 6.20
N GLU A 94 -12.14 -4.07 5.77
CA GLU A 94 -12.35 -4.36 4.35
C GLU A 94 -13.11 -3.23 3.64
N ALA A 95 -14.18 -2.71 4.25
CA ALA A 95 -14.94 -1.60 3.69
C ALA A 95 -14.11 -0.31 3.59
N ILE A 96 -13.23 -0.03 4.56
CA ILE A 96 -12.30 1.11 4.50
C ILE A 96 -11.32 0.93 3.34
N LEU A 97 -10.71 -0.26 3.21
CA LEU A 97 -9.79 -0.56 2.12
C LEU A 97 -10.45 -0.41 0.75
N GLN A 98 -11.67 -0.92 0.59
CA GLN A 98 -12.39 -0.81 -0.67
C GLN A 98 -12.61 0.66 -1.04
N ARG A 99 -13.15 1.47 -0.11
CA ARG A 99 -13.34 2.92 -0.35
C ARG A 99 -12.03 3.64 -0.67
N ALA A 100 -10.94 3.31 0.00
CA ALA A 100 -9.64 3.94 -0.23
C ALA A 100 -9.08 3.59 -1.61
N VAL A 101 -9.17 2.32 -2.01
CA VAL A 101 -8.69 1.84 -3.31
C VAL A 101 -9.54 2.41 -4.45
N ASP A 102 -10.85 2.53 -4.25
CA ASP A 102 -11.77 3.12 -5.23
C ASP A 102 -11.48 4.61 -5.50
N LEU A 103 -10.73 5.30 -4.62
CA LEU A 103 -10.28 6.68 -4.83
C LEU A 103 -8.99 6.77 -5.63
N ILE A 104 -8.24 5.67 -5.75
CA ILE A 104 -6.94 5.64 -6.42
C ILE A 104 -7.14 5.19 -7.85
N HIS A 105 -6.71 6.02 -8.79
CA HIS A 105 -6.79 5.73 -10.20
C HIS A 105 -5.44 5.96 -10.87
N TRP A 106 -5.19 5.22 -11.93
CA TRP A 106 -4.02 5.38 -12.76
C TRP A 106 -4.34 5.07 -14.23
N SER A 107 -3.47 5.53 -15.11
CA SER A 107 -3.49 5.20 -16.52
C SER A 107 -2.12 4.74 -16.98
N ILE A 108 -2.07 3.70 -17.80
CA ILE A 108 -0.84 3.16 -18.37
C ILE A 108 -1.00 3.18 -19.89
N LYS A 109 -0.09 3.90 -20.55
CA LYS A 109 0.01 3.94 -22.01
C LYS A 109 0.79 2.74 -22.50
N PRO A 110 0.40 2.09 -23.61
CA PRO A 110 1.21 1.06 -24.23
C PRO A 110 2.63 1.57 -24.51
N PHE A 111 3.62 0.68 -24.50
CA PHE A 111 4.95 1.02 -24.97
C PHE A 111 4.90 1.49 -26.44
N PRO A 112 5.78 2.43 -26.84
CA PRO A 112 5.91 2.80 -28.24
C PRO A 112 6.20 1.55 -29.08
N THR A 113 5.41 1.33 -30.13
CA THR A 113 5.73 0.31 -31.12
C THR A 113 7.02 0.72 -31.83
N PRO A 114 8.01 -0.18 -31.96
CA PRO A 114 9.19 0.11 -32.77
C PRO A 114 8.75 0.30 -34.23
N ASN A 115 9.07 1.44 -34.83
CA ASN A 115 8.97 1.62 -36.28
C ASN A 115 10.22 0.98 -36.90
N TRP A 116 10.10 -0.26 -37.36
CA TRP A 116 11.07 -0.90 -38.26
C TRP A 116 10.47 -1.05 -39.65
#